data_AF-A0A7W0FJQ5-F1
#
_entry.id   AF-A0A7W0FJQ5-F1
#
_cell.length_a   1.000
_cell.length_b   1.000
_cell.length_c   1.000
_cell.angle_alpha   90.00
_cell.angle_beta   90.00
_cell.angle_gamma   90.00
#
_symmetry.space_group_name_H-M   'P 1'
#
loop_
_entity.id
_entity.type
_entity.pdbx_description
1 polymer ?
#
loop_
_entity_poly.entity_id
_entity_poly.type
_entity_poly.pdbx_seq_one_letter_code
_entity_poly.pdbx_strand_id
1 'polypeptide(L)'
;MQIRRTINGSIRLTRFKEYLAFVIVTSLLGATAASNGSFGWKLIGVLLANWLAVAFAFMINDVEDAEDDALTPHKCQRNPVSAHDLSPFTARLISFGVAAGSALVYSTLGKTTFLLGMITLLISFLYSWKPVRLKNIAFVDFFVHGFMLSGLQFLTGYLLLIQPLSCTGYFPFFLFSASVVMARCLMKCVTWTAI
;
A
#
# COMPACT_ATOMS: atom_id res chain seq x y z
N MET A 1 -4.04 -31.73 -2.18
CA MET A 1 -5.05 -30.65 -1.99
C MET A 1 -4.56 -29.49 -1.13
N GLN A 2 -3.86 -29.74 -0.02
CA GLN A 2 -3.41 -28.70 0.93
C GLN A 2 -2.44 -27.68 0.31
N ILE A 3 -1.42 -28.12 -0.43
CA ILE A 3 -0.43 -27.24 -1.08
C ILE A 3 -1.10 -26.25 -2.05
N ARG A 4 -2.06 -26.74 -2.86
CA ARG A 4 -2.81 -25.89 -3.81
C ARG A 4 -3.63 -24.82 -3.09
N ARG A 5 -4.23 -25.15 -1.93
CA ARG A 5 -4.93 -24.17 -1.09
C ARG A 5 -3.98 -23.13 -0.53
N THR A 6 -2.81 -23.52 -0.03
CA THR A 6 -1.79 -22.59 0.47
C THR A 6 -1.29 -21.65 -0.62
N ILE A 7 -0.96 -22.16 -1.81
CA ILE A 7 -0.49 -21.33 -2.94
C ILE A 7 -1.57 -20.33 -3.36
N ASN A 8 -2.79 -20.81 -3.56
CA ASN A 8 -3.92 -19.95 -3.92
C ASN A 8 -4.22 -18.91 -2.83
N GLY A 9 -4.13 -19.32 -1.56
CA GLY A 9 -4.26 -18.45 -0.39
C GLY A 9 -3.19 -17.37 -0.39
N SER A 10 -1.93 -17.71 -0.66
CA SER A 10 -0.82 -16.75 -0.73
C SER A 10 -1.02 -15.73 -1.85
N ILE A 11 -1.47 -16.17 -3.04
CA ILE A 11 -1.78 -15.26 -4.15
C ILE A 11 -2.96 -14.34 -3.77
N ARG A 12 -4.03 -14.89 -3.20
CA ARG A 12 -5.19 -14.11 -2.73
C ARG A 12 -4.80 -13.09 -1.67
N LEU A 13 -3.91 -13.46 -0.75
CA LEU A 13 -3.42 -12.60 0.33
C LEU A 13 -2.77 -11.33 -0.23
N THR A 14 -2.08 -11.42 -1.38
CA THR A 14 -1.44 -10.25 -1.99
C THR A 14 -2.42 -9.17 -2.43
N ARG A 15 -3.66 -9.52 -2.78
CA ARG A 15 -4.67 -8.59 -3.34
C ARG A 15 -4.18 -7.77 -4.53
N PHE A 16 -3.27 -8.31 -5.35
CA PHE A 16 -2.57 -7.55 -6.39
C PHE A 16 -3.47 -6.77 -7.36
N LYS A 17 -4.62 -7.35 -7.75
CA LYS A 17 -5.56 -6.73 -8.70
C LYS A 17 -6.14 -5.41 -8.19
N GLU A 18 -6.20 -5.23 -6.87
CA GLU A 18 -6.83 -4.07 -6.26
C GLU A 18 -5.95 -2.83 -6.31
N TYR A 19 -4.62 -3.00 -6.38
CA TYR A 19 -3.69 -1.87 -6.37
C TYR A 19 -2.77 -1.73 -7.56
N LEU A 20 -2.66 -2.75 -8.41
CA LEU A 20 -1.73 -2.75 -9.53
C LEU A 20 -1.79 -1.45 -10.34
N ALA A 21 -3.00 -1.07 -10.77
CA ALA A 21 -3.21 0.10 -11.62
C ALA A 21 -2.90 1.43 -10.92
N PHE A 22 -3.42 1.65 -9.71
CA PHE A 22 -3.21 2.94 -9.04
C PHE A 22 -1.77 3.14 -8.59
N VAL A 23 -1.05 2.07 -8.24
CA VAL A 23 0.38 2.17 -7.88
C VAL A 23 1.22 2.52 -9.10
N ILE A 24 0.90 1.98 -10.28
CA ILE A 24 1.53 2.40 -11.55
C ILE A 24 1.30 3.89 -11.75
N VAL A 25 0.05 4.33 -11.71
CA VAL A 25 -0.33 5.72 -11.99
C VAL A 25 0.36 6.68 -11.02
N THR A 26 0.27 6.45 -9.71
CA THR A 26 0.85 7.33 -8.69
C THR A 26 2.37 7.40 -8.76
N SER A 27 3.05 6.26 -8.98
CA SER A 27 4.51 6.21 -9.10
C SER A 27 5.00 6.90 -10.37
N LEU A 28 4.33 6.66 -11.51
CA LEU A 28 4.68 7.28 -12.79
C LEU A 28 4.46 8.80 -12.74
N LEU A 29 3.36 9.26 -12.14
CA LEU A 29 3.09 10.69 -11.96
C LEU A 29 4.18 11.37 -11.13
N GLY A 30 4.69 10.70 -10.09
CA GLY A 30 5.83 11.19 -9.33
C GLY A 30 7.08 11.33 -10.21
N ALA A 31 7.41 10.26 -10.94
CA ALA A 31 8.59 10.22 -11.79
C ALA A 31 8.53 11.21 -12.97
N THR A 32 7.37 11.42 -13.60
CA THR A 32 7.19 12.41 -14.68
C THR A 32 7.20 13.83 -14.16
N ALA A 33 6.68 14.09 -12.96
CA ALA A 33 6.76 15.40 -12.34
C ALA A 33 8.21 15.80 -12.00
N ALA A 34 9.09 14.81 -11.79
CA ALA A 34 10.49 15.04 -11.45
C ALA A 34 11.43 15.04 -12.66
N SER A 35 11.10 14.28 -13.69
CA SER A 35 11.96 14.13 -14.85
C SER A 35 11.49 15.02 -15.98
N ASN A 36 12.44 15.65 -16.66
CA ASN A 36 12.23 16.14 -18.03
C ASN A 36 12.06 14.96 -19.03
N GLY A 37 11.42 13.84 -18.63
CA GLY A 37 11.17 12.67 -19.47
C GLY A 37 12.23 11.56 -19.47
N SER A 38 13.22 11.58 -18.57
CA SER A 38 14.23 10.51 -18.49
C SER A 38 13.78 9.35 -17.61
N PHE A 39 13.47 8.21 -18.23
CA PHE A 39 13.12 6.97 -17.56
C PHE A 39 14.28 5.98 -17.60
N GLY A 40 14.59 5.34 -16.47
CA GLY A 40 15.66 4.35 -16.37
C GLY A 40 15.33 3.21 -15.41
N TRP A 41 16.27 2.29 -15.20
CA TRP A 41 16.10 1.11 -14.32
C TRP A 41 15.63 1.46 -12.90
N LYS A 42 15.96 2.67 -12.43
CA LYS A 42 15.50 3.23 -11.15
C LYS A 42 13.98 3.31 -11.05
N LEU A 43 13.29 3.66 -12.14
CA LEU A 43 11.82 3.71 -12.16
C LEU A 43 11.22 2.31 -11.98
N ILE A 44 11.80 1.30 -12.64
CA ILE A 44 11.37 -0.10 -12.50
C ILE A 44 11.53 -0.52 -11.03
N GLY A 45 12.65 -0.16 -10.40
CA GLY A 45 12.87 -0.43 -8.99
C GLY A 45 11.87 0.28 -8.07
N VAL A 46 11.55 1.56 -8.30
CA VAL A 46 10.51 2.28 -7.52
C VAL A 46 9.14 1.62 -7.68
N LEU A 47 8.73 1.29 -8.91
CA LEU A 47 7.45 0.62 -9.17
C LEU A 47 7.37 -0.72 -8.42
N LEU A 48 8.42 -1.53 -8.51
CA LEU A 48 8.49 -2.81 -7.80
C LEU A 48 8.44 -2.61 -6.28
N ALA A 49 9.22 -1.67 -5.74
CA ALA A 49 9.25 -1.38 -4.31
C ALA A 49 7.88 -0.88 -3.80
N ASN A 50 7.24 0.01 -4.53
CA ASN A 50 5.90 0.54 -4.22
C ASN A 50 4.84 -0.57 -4.29
N TRP A 51 4.86 -1.45 -5.29
CA TRP A 51 3.94 -2.59 -5.34
C TRP A 51 4.11 -3.52 -4.14
N LEU A 52 5.35 -3.87 -3.79
CA LEU A 52 5.60 -4.72 -2.62
C LEU A 52 5.19 -4.03 -1.31
N ALA A 53 5.41 -2.72 -1.17
CA ALA A 53 4.99 -1.97 0.02
C ALA A 53 3.47 -1.92 0.19
N VAL A 54 2.73 -1.72 -0.92
CA VAL A 54 1.27 -1.71 -0.91
C VAL A 54 0.72 -3.13 -0.73
N ALA A 55 1.34 -4.13 -1.35
CA ALA A 55 1.02 -5.54 -1.10
C ALA A 55 1.12 -5.83 0.41
N PHE A 56 2.23 -5.46 1.05
CA PHE A 56 2.40 -5.62 2.48
C PHE A 56 1.26 -4.96 3.28
N ALA A 57 0.88 -3.72 2.94
CA ALA A 57 -0.22 -3.02 3.62
C ALA A 57 -1.54 -3.80 3.57
N PHE A 58 -1.89 -4.36 2.41
CA PHE A 58 -3.09 -5.19 2.27
C PHE A 58 -2.97 -6.53 2.99
N MET A 59 -1.81 -7.18 2.90
CA MET A 59 -1.58 -8.50 3.50
C MET A 59 -1.61 -8.43 5.03
N ILE A 60 -0.91 -7.46 5.65
CA ILE A 60 -0.94 -7.29 7.11
C ILE A 60 -2.32 -6.86 7.60
N ASN A 61 -3.07 -6.10 6.80
CA ASN A 61 -4.45 -5.78 7.11
C ASN A 61 -5.32 -7.03 7.18
N ASP A 62 -5.25 -7.92 6.19
CA ASP A 62 -6.01 -9.16 6.17
C ASP A 62 -5.61 -10.10 7.32
N VAL A 63 -4.34 -10.10 7.74
CA VAL A 63 -3.89 -10.85 8.93
C VAL A 63 -4.50 -10.31 10.22
N GLU A 64 -4.46 -8.99 10.43
CA GLU A 64 -4.95 -8.37 11.67
C GLU A 64 -6.50 -8.34 11.73
N ASP A 65 -7.17 -8.24 10.58
CA ASP A 65 -8.64 -8.21 10.48
C ASP A 65 -9.27 -9.61 10.38
N ALA A 66 -8.50 -10.68 10.40
CA ALA A 66 -8.99 -12.02 10.07
C ALA A 66 -10.22 -12.47 10.89
N GLU A 67 -10.25 -12.14 12.19
CA GLU A 67 -11.38 -12.41 13.08
C GLU A 67 -12.62 -11.57 12.73
N ASP A 68 -12.43 -10.28 12.45
CA ASP A 68 -13.51 -9.36 12.08
C ASP A 68 -14.09 -9.73 10.70
N ASP A 69 -13.22 -10.07 9.74
CA ASP A 69 -13.59 -10.47 8.38
C ASP A 69 -14.34 -11.81 8.34
N ALA A 70 -14.10 -12.71 9.30
CA ALA A 70 -14.80 -13.98 9.41
C ALA A 70 -16.30 -13.81 9.71
N LEU A 71 -16.70 -12.69 10.32
CA LEU A 71 -18.10 -12.39 10.65
C LEU A 71 -18.94 -12.00 9.41
N THR A 72 -18.30 -11.69 8.28
CA THR A 72 -19.00 -11.27 7.04
C THR A 72 -18.70 -12.25 5.90
N PRO A 73 -19.70 -12.94 5.32
CA PRO A 73 -19.48 -14.01 4.34
C PRO A 73 -18.59 -13.60 3.14
N HIS A 74 -18.86 -12.44 2.54
CA HIS A 74 -18.07 -11.92 1.40
C HIS A 74 -16.61 -11.63 1.79
N LYS A 75 -16.37 -11.07 2.98
CA LYS A 75 -15.01 -10.72 3.45
C LYS A 75 -14.23 -11.98 3.84
N CYS A 76 -14.90 -12.93 4.49
CA CYS A 76 -14.35 -14.24 4.81
C CYS A 76 -13.86 -14.98 3.56
N GLN A 77 -14.68 -15.03 2.50
CA GLN A 77 -14.28 -15.68 1.24
C GLN A 77 -13.15 -14.96 0.51
N ARG A 78 -12.97 -13.65 0.71
CA ARG A 78 -11.89 -12.89 0.11
C ARG A 78 -10.58 -13.11 0.89
N ASN A 79 -10.62 -12.93 2.20
CA ASN A 79 -9.47 -13.01 3.09
C ASN A 79 -9.07 -14.49 3.33
N PRO A 80 -7.91 -14.94 2.81
CA PRO A 80 -7.50 -16.35 2.94
C PRO A 80 -7.17 -16.76 4.39
N VAL A 81 -6.92 -15.80 5.29
CA VAL A 81 -6.70 -16.08 6.72
C VAL A 81 -8.04 -16.35 7.41
N SER A 82 -9.06 -15.53 7.14
CA SER A 82 -10.44 -15.76 7.63
C SER A 82 -11.06 -17.04 7.06
N ALA A 83 -10.79 -17.37 5.80
CA ALA A 83 -11.25 -18.61 5.16
C ALA A 83 -10.51 -19.87 5.64
N HIS A 84 -9.54 -19.74 6.54
CA HIS A 84 -8.65 -20.82 7.01
C HIS A 84 -7.85 -21.52 5.89
N ASP A 85 -7.63 -20.84 4.76
CA ASP A 85 -6.73 -21.32 3.70
C ASP A 85 -5.26 -21.10 4.07
N LEU A 86 -4.99 -20.10 4.93
CA LEU A 86 -3.68 -19.82 5.53
C LEU A 86 -3.81 -19.66 7.04
N SER A 87 -2.80 -20.14 7.78
CA SER A 87 -2.69 -19.82 9.21
C SER A 87 -2.27 -18.35 9.39
N PRO A 88 -2.69 -17.68 10.48
CA PRO A 88 -2.25 -16.31 10.77
C PRO A 88 -0.73 -16.16 10.85
N PHE A 89 -0.04 -17.18 11.38
CA PHE A 89 1.42 -17.20 11.46
C PHE A 89 2.05 -17.22 10.06
N THR A 90 1.62 -18.14 9.19
CA THR A 90 2.12 -18.24 7.82
C THR A 90 1.84 -16.95 7.04
N ALA A 91 0.63 -16.41 7.12
CA ALA A 91 0.27 -15.17 6.44
C ALA A 91 1.09 -13.98 6.94
N ARG A 92 1.37 -13.88 8.24
CA ARG A 92 2.25 -12.86 8.82
C ARG A 92 3.69 -13.00 8.31
N LEU A 93 4.23 -14.22 8.27
CA LEU A 93 5.58 -14.49 7.75
C LEU A 93 5.71 -14.07 6.28
N ILE A 94 4.73 -14.42 5.44
CA ILE A 94 4.71 -14.02 4.03
C ILE A 94 4.62 -12.48 3.93
N SER A 95 3.76 -11.84 4.72
CA SER A 95 3.59 -10.38 4.74
C SER A 95 4.91 -9.67 5.07
N PHE A 96 5.60 -10.08 6.13
CA PHE A 96 6.90 -9.49 6.49
C PHE A 96 8.00 -9.83 5.50
N GLY A 97 7.96 -11.01 4.85
CA GLY A 97 8.84 -11.34 3.74
C GLY A 97 8.69 -10.36 2.57
N VAL A 98 7.44 -10.01 2.23
CA VAL A 98 7.13 -8.99 1.20
C VAL A 98 7.61 -7.61 1.63
N ALA A 99 7.42 -7.23 2.90
CA ALA A 99 7.95 -5.97 3.43
C ALA A 99 9.49 -5.90 3.36
N ALA A 100 10.18 -6.99 3.72
CA ALA A 100 11.64 -7.10 3.64
C ALA A 100 12.11 -7.00 2.18
N GLY A 101 11.41 -7.66 1.24
CA GLY A 101 11.67 -7.53 -0.19
C GLY A 101 11.51 -6.09 -0.67
N SER A 102 10.46 -5.39 -0.25
CA SER A 102 10.25 -3.97 -0.55
C SER A 102 11.41 -3.11 -0.03
N ALA A 103 11.80 -3.28 1.24
CA ALA A 103 12.90 -2.55 1.87
C ALA A 103 14.24 -2.79 1.15
N LEU A 104 14.50 -4.03 0.72
CA LEU A 104 15.69 -4.39 -0.04
C LEU A 104 15.72 -3.65 -1.38
N VAL A 105 14.62 -3.64 -2.14
CA VAL A 105 14.57 -2.89 -3.41
C VAL A 105 14.76 -1.40 -3.16
N TYR A 106 14.08 -0.82 -2.16
CA TYR A 106 14.24 0.58 -1.79
C TYR A 106 15.68 0.98 -1.45
N SER A 107 16.46 0.09 -0.82
CA SER A 107 17.86 0.37 -0.48
C SER A 107 18.75 0.61 -1.70
N THR A 108 18.34 0.15 -2.89
CA THR A 108 19.07 0.35 -4.14
C THR A 108 18.75 1.68 -4.85
N LEU A 109 17.74 2.42 -4.37
CA LEU A 109 17.16 3.59 -5.05
C LEU A 109 17.64 4.93 -4.48
N GLY A 110 18.51 4.90 -3.48
CA GLY A 110 19.08 6.07 -2.81
C GLY A 110 18.52 6.28 -1.40
N LYS A 111 19.29 7.01 -0.57
CA LYS A 111 19.01 7.17 0.87
C LYS A 111 17.63 7.78 1.15
N THR A 112 17.24 8.83 0.44
CA THR A 112 15.95 9.51 0.64
C THR A 112 14.78 8.60 0.30
N THR A 113 14.82 7.95 -0.87
CA THR A 113 13.81 6.99 -1.30
C THR A 113 13.70 5.81 -0.34
N PHE A 114 14.84 5.33 0.18
CA PHE A 114 14.87 4.29 1.19
C PHE A 114 14.17 4.71 2.49
N LEU A 115 14.49 5.87 3.04
CA LEU A 115 13.86 6.37 4.26
C LEU A 115 12.34 6.53 4.08
N LEU A 116 11.89 7.08 2.95
CA LEU A 116 10.48 7.18 2.62
C LEU A 116 9.81 5.82 2.49
N GLY A 117 10.47 4.85 1.83
CA GLY A 117 10.00 3.48 1.76
C GLY A 117 9.82 2.83 3.13
N MET A 118 10.78 3.03 4.04
CA MET A 118 10.67 2.55 5.43
C MET A 118 9.54 3.22 6.20
N ILE A 119 9.32 4.53 5.99
CA ILE A 119 8.17 5.25 6.56
C ILE A 119 6.86 4.66 6.02
N THR A 120 6.75 4.39 4.71
CA THR A 120 5.59 3.73 4.12
C THR A 120 5.31 2.39 4.78
N LEU A 121 6.32 1.53 4.93
CA LEU A 121 6.17 0.22 5.57
C LEU A 121 5.74 0.35 7.03
N LEU A 122 6.35 1.27 7.79
CA LEU A 122 6.00 1.50 9.19
C LEU A 122 4.55 1.98 9.33
N ILE A 123 4.14 2.96 8.51
CA ILE A 123 2.77 3.47 8.51
C ILE A 123 1.78 2.37 8.12
N SER A 124 2.08 1.56 7.10
CA SER A 124 1.27 0.40 6.72
C SER A 124 1.06 -0.59 7.85
N PHE A 125 2.11 -0.84 8.63
CA PHE A 125 2.02 -1.69 9.81
C PHE A 125 1.15 -1.06 10.90
N LEU A 126 1.42 0.19 11.29
CA LEU A 126 0.69 0.89 12.35
C LEU A 126 -0.79 1.12 12.00
N TYR A 127 -1.11 1.24 10.70
CA TYR A 127 -2.47 1.37 10.22
C TYR A 127 -3.35 0.16 10.58
N SER A 128 -2.79 -1.05 10.52
CA SER A 128 -3.53 -2.30 10.74
C SER A 128 -3.27 -2.95 12.10
N TRP A 129 -2.12 -2.73 12.72
CA TRP A 129 -1.71 -3.41 13.95
C TRP A 129 -2.69 -3.18 15.12
N LYS A 130 -3.31 -4.25 15.63
CA LYS A 130 -4.42 -4.19 16.61
C LYS A 130 -4.22 -3.21 17.80
N PRO A 131 -3.05 -3.12 18.45
CA PRO A 131 -2.84 -2.20 19.58
C PRO A 131 -2.93 -0.72 19.24
N VAL A 132 -2.59 -0.32 18.00
CA VAL A 132 -2.61 1.08 17.55
C VAL A 132 -3.76 1.34 16.60
N ARG A 133 -3.86 0.53 15.54
CA ARG A 133 -4.95 0.47 14.54
C ARG A 133 -5.41 1.87 14.10
N LEU A 134 -4.50 2.63 13.47
CA LEU A 134 -4.75 4.03 13.08
C LEU A 134 -6.03 4.22 12.26
N LYS A 135 -6.45 3.19 11.51
CA LYS A 135 -7.71 3.18 10.75
C LYS A 135 -8.99 3.36 11.60
N ASN A 136 -8.91 3.17 12.91
CA ASN A 136 -10.04 3.36 13.83
C ASN A 136 -10.14 4.81 14.34
N ILE A 137 -9.14 5.66 14.09
CA ILE A 137 -9.13 7.05 14.53
C ILE A 137 -9.65 7.92 13.38
N ALA A 138 -10.78 8.59 13.59
CA ALA A 138 -11.37 9.49 12.61
C ALA A 138 -10.37 10.59 12.20
N PHE A 139 -10.43 11.04 10.93
CA PHE A 139 -9.46 11.93 10.28
C PHE A 139 -8.04 11.36 10.12
N VAL A 140 -7.51 10.63 11.10
CA VAL A 140 -6.20 9.95 10.98
C VAL A 140 -6.27 8.85 9.92
N ASP A 141 -7.34 8.03 9.91
CA ASP A 141 -7.60 7.06 8.83
C ASP A 141 -7.48 7.71 7.44
N PHE A 142 -8.09 8.88 7.28
CA PHE A 142 -8.11 9.62 6.02
C PHE A 142 -6.70 10.02 5.57
N PHE A 143 -5.92 10.66 6.45
CA PHE A 143 -4.57 11.11 6.08
C PHE A 143 -3.64 9.92 5.86
N VAL A 144 -3.65 8.97 6.78
CA VAL A 144 -2.77 7.80 6.73
C VAL A 144 -3.05 6.97 5.49
N HIS A 145 -4.31 6.72 5.16
CA HIS A 145 -4.67 5.93 4.00
C HIS A 145 -4.29 6.62 2.68
N GLY A 146 -4.52 7.94 2.57
CA GLY A 146 -4.10 8.73 1.41
C GLY A 146 -2.58 8.73 1.24
N PHE A 147 -1.83 8.98 2.32
CA PHE A 147 -0.37 8.96 2.26
C PHE A 147 0.18 7.57 1.94
N MET A 148 -0.37 6.52 2.55
CA MET A 148 0.10 5.15 2.40
C MET A 148 -0.18 4.55 1.02
N LEU A 149 -1.25 4.97 0.32
CA LEU A 149 -1.63 4.37 -0.97
C LEU A 149 -1.33 5.24 -2.19
N SER A 150 -1.18 6.56 -2.05
CA SER A 150 -0.83 7.43 -3.18
C SER A 150 0.27 8.42 -2.90
N GLY A 151 0.23 9.11 -1.76
CA GLY A 151 1.15 10.21 -1.47
C GLY A 151 2.61 9.75 -1.47
N LEU A 152 2.93 8.71 -0.69
CA LEU A 152 4.29 8.24 -0.54
C LEU A 152 4.81 7.54 -1.81
N GLN A 153 3.95 6.89 -2.59
CA GLN A 153 4.29 6.32 -3.90
C GLN A 153 4.67 7.40 -4.90
N PHE A 154 3.90 8.49 -4.93
CA PHE A 154 4.23 9.67 -5.72
C PHE A 154 5.56 10.26 -5.27
N LEU A 155 5.76 10.44 -3.96
CA LEU A 155 6.96 11.09 -3.42
C LEU A 155 8.24 10.27 -3.67
N THR A 156 8.17 8.94 -3.56
CA THR A 156 9.31 8.06 -3.90
C THR A 156 9.64 8.10 -5.39
N GLY A 157 8.63 8.22 -6.27
CA GLY A 157 8.83 8.44 -7.70
C GLY A 157 9.43 9.81 -8.01
N TYR A 158 8.98 10.85 -7.32
CA TYR A 158 9.42 12.23 -7.52
C TYR A 158 10.88 12.45 -7.06
N LEU A 159 11.21 12.03 -5.85
CA LEU A 159 12.55 12.24 -5.28
C LEU A 159 13.61 11.28 -5.84
N LEU A 160 13.22 10.35 -6.71
CA LEU A 160 14.15 9.48 -7.42
C LEU A 160 15.10 10.28 -8.34
N LEU A 161 14.63 11.42 -8.88
CA LEU A 161 15.28 12.12 -9.99
C LEU A 161 15.63 13.59 -9.71
N ILE A 162 15.24 14.15 -8.55
CA ILE A 162 15.55 15.54 -8.16
C ILE A 162 16.24 15.62 -6.79
N GLN A 163 17.20 16.55 -6.66
CA GLN A 163 17.65 17.18 -5.41
C GLN A 163 17.57 18.71 -5.61
N PRO A 164 16.99 19.56 -4.73
CA PRO A 164 16.19 19.35 -3.51
C PRO A 164 14.69 19.67 -3.73
N LEU A 165 13.86 19.52 -2.68
CA LEU A 165 12.41 19.77 -2.72
C LEU A 165 12.11 21.24 -3.07
N SER A 166 11.64 21.49 -4.29
CA SER A 166 11.06 22.77 -4.68
C SER A 166 9.57 22.82 -4.30
N CYS A 167 9.01 24.04 -4.14
CA CYS A 167 7.58 24.24 -3.85
C CYS A 167 6.65 23.52 -4.85
N THR A 168 7.13 23.26 -6.06
CA THR A 168 6.44 22.56 -7.15
C THR A 168 6.18 21.08 -6.84
N GLY A 169 6.97 20.42 -6.00
CA GLY A 169 6.78 19.01 -5.63
C GLY A 169 5.74 18.77 -4.54
N TYR A 170 5.55 19.74 -3.62
CA TYR A 170 4.62 19.61 -2.49
C TYR A 170 3.15 19.71 -2.92
N PHE A 171 2.83 20.60 -3.86
CA PHE A 171 1.47 20.80 -4.34
C PHE A 171 0.82 19.54 -4.95
N PRO A 172 1.46 18.80 -5.88
CA PRO A 172 0.90 17.56 -6.40
C PRO A 172 0.84 16.46 -5.34
N PHE A 173 1.82 16.37 -4.43
CA PHE A 173 1.79 15.40 -3.32
C PHE A 173 0.54 15.55 -2.44
N PHE A 174 0.20 16.78 -2.03
CA PHE A 174 -1.00 17.03 -1.24
C PHE A 174 -2.28 16.85 -2.06
N LEU A 175 -2.29 17.23 -3.33
CA LEU A 175 -3.44 17.00 -4.22
C LEU A 175 -3.75 15.53 -4.44
N PHE A 176 -2.73 14.69 -4.68
CA PHE A 176 -2.93 13.24 -4.89
C PHE A 176 -3.28 12.50 -3.60
N SER A 177 -2.73 12.94 -2.47
CA SER A 177 -3.13 12.43 -1.15
C SER A 177 -4.59 12.79 -0.87
N ALA A 178 -5.02 14.01 -1.22
CA ALA A 178 -6.40 14.47 -1.06
C ALA A 178 -7.39 13.86 -2.08
N SER A 179 -6.97 13.50 -3.29
CA SER A 179 -7.88 12.96 -4.32
C SER A 179 -8.28 11.52 -4.07
N VAL A 180 -7.36 10.65 -3.63
CA VAL A 180 -7.65 9.27 -3.20
C VAL A 180 -8.59 9.26 -2.01
N VAL A 181 -8.34 10.19 -1.11
CA VAL A 181 -9.16 10.50 0.03
C VAL A 181 -10.58 10.94 -0.37
N MET A 182 -10.72 11.88 -1.32
CA MET A 182 -12.01 12.39 -1.78
C MET A 182 -12.81 11.29 -2.50
N ALA A 183 -12.15 10.47 -3.32
CA ALA A 183 -12.76 9.32 -3.98
C ALA A 183 -13.33 8.31 -2.98
N ARG A 184 -12.63 8.04 -1.87
CA ARG A 184 -13.12 7.15 -0.81
C ARG A 184 -14.29 7.76 -0.03
N CYS A 185 -14.27 9.08 0.24
CA CYS A 185 -15.41 9.79 0.83
C CYS A 185 -16.65 9.72 -0.06
N LEU A 186 -16.50 9.99 -1.36
CA LEU A 186 -17.60 9.89 -2.32
C LEU A 186 -18.16 8.46 -2.40
N MET A 187 -17.31 7.44 -2.48
CA MET A 187 -17.77 6.05 -2.49
C MET A 187 -18.47 5.64 -1.19
N LYS A 188 -17.97 6.06 -0.02
CA LYS A 188 -18.66 5.80 1.26
C LYS A 188 -20.00 6.54 1.32
N CYS A 189 -20.09 7.80 0.89
CA CYS A 189 -21.36 8.54 0.83
C CYS A 189 -22.38 7.91 -0.12
N VAL A 190 -21.96 7.42 -1.30
CA VAL A 190 -22.84 6.71 -2.24
C VAL A 190 -23.40 5.42 -1.64
N THR A 191 -22.62 4.71 -0.81
CA THR A 191 -23.13 3.52 -0.09
C THR A 191 -24.08 3.85 1.06
N TRP A 192 -24.02 5.06 1.63
CA TRP A 192 -24.96 5.51 2.67
C TRP A 192 -26.32 5.96 2.12
N THR A 193 -26.40 6.33 0.83
CA THR A 193 -27.67 6.65 0.15
C THR A 193 -28.40 5.42 -0.41
N ALA A 194 -27.83 4.21 -0.22
CA ALA A 194 -28.37 2.95 -0.73
C ALA A 194 -28.89 2.00 0.38
N ILE A 195 -29.09 2.53 1.60
CA ILE A 195 -29.79 1.90 2.73
C ILE A 195 -30.91 2.85 3.13
#